data_AF-E9I3S7-F1
#
_entry.id   AF-E9I3S7-F1
#
_cell.length_a   1.000
_cell.length_b   1.000
_cell.length_c   1.000
_cell.angle_alpha   90.00
_cell.angle_beta   90.00
_cell.angle_gamma   90.00
#
_symmetry.space_group_name_H-M   'P 1'
#
loop_
_entity.id
_entity.type
_entity.pdbx_description
1 polymer ?
#
loop_
_entity_poly.entity_id
_entity_poly.type
_entity_poly.pdbx_seq_one_letter_code
_entity_poly.pdbx_strand_id
1 'polypeptide(L)' 'GDKRYSCPYCPYATDRRDLYTRHETIHSEEKPFQCFICDKQFNRADHCKKHFSR' A
#
# COMPACT_ATOMS: atom_id res chain seq x y z
N GLY A 1 -6.87 -21.68 9.34
CA GLY A 1 -5.76 -20.72 9.36
C GLY A 1 -6.29 -19.44 9.93
N ASP A 2 -5.92 -19.11 11.16
CA ASP A 2 -6.46 -17.95 11.86
C ASP A 2 -5.92 -16.67 11.24
N LYS A 3 -6.81 -15.85 10.66
CA LYS A 3 -6.46 -14.49 10.25
C LYS A 3 -6.09 -13.69 11.49
N ARG A 4 -4.80 -13.46 11.69
CA ARG A 4 -4.25 -12.73 12.85
C ARG A 4 -4.28 -11.21 12.68
N TYR A 5 -4.41 -10.70 11.46
CA TYR A 5 -4.37 -9.27 11.18
C TYR A 5 -5.66 -8.82 10.50
N SER A 6 -6.50 -8.13 11.26
CA SER A 6 -7.78 -7.57 10.81
C SER A 6 -7.73 -6.06 10.87
N CYS A 7 -8.17 -5.40 9.80
CA CYS A 7 -8.23 -3.95 9.74
C CYS A 7 -9.38 -3.42 10.61
N PRO A 8 -9.17 -2.39 11.43
CA PRO A 8 -10.25 -1.79 12.22
C PRO A 8 -11.15 -0.84 11.41
N TYR A 9 -10.72 -0.41 10.21
CA TYR A 9 -11.42 0.57 9.39
C TYR A 9 -12.22 -0.03 8.23
N CYS A 10 -11.99 -1.32 7.92
CA CYS A 10 -12.72 -2.01 6.84
C CYS A 10 -12.72 -3.54 7.04
N PRO A 11 -13.51 -4.31 6.27
CA PRO A 11 -13.60 -5.77 6.41
C PRO A 11 -12.34 -6.57 6.01
N TYR A 12 -11.23 -5.90 5.67
CA TYR A 12 -10.01 -6.58 5.23
C TYR A 12 -9.34 -7.33 6.38
N ALA A 13 -8.99 -8.60 6.15
CA ALA A 13 -8.24 -9.39 7.10
C ALA A 13 -7.35 -10.43 6.39
N THR A 14 -6.15 -10.62 6.90
CA THR A 14 -5.12 -11.52 6.37
C THR A 14 -4.36 -12.22 7.51
N ASP A 15 -3.76 -13.36 7.21
CA ASP A 15 -2.85 -14.07 8.10
C ASP A 15 -1.40 -13.61 7.95
N ARG A 16 -1.08 -12.81 6.91
CA ARG A 16 0.28 -12.32 6.66
C ARG A 16 0.48 -10.88 7.05
N ARG A 17 1.53 -10.63 7.85
CA ARG A 17 1.88 -9.30 8.35
C ARG A 17 2.28 -8.33 7.24
N ASP A 18 3.03 -8.79 6.23
CA ASP A 18 3.48 -7.96 5.12
C ASP A 18 2.31 -7.42 4.29
N LEU A 19 1.28 -8.24 4.08
CA LEU A 19 0.06 -7.86 3.40
C LEU A 19 -0.76 -6.87 4.24
N TYR A 20 -0.82 -7.08 5.56
CA TYR A 20 -1.50 -6.18 6.48
C TYR A 20 -0.83 -4.80 6.54
N THR A 21 0.49 -4.73 6.74
CA THR A 21 1.24 -3.46 6.73
C THR A 21 1.10 -2.73 5.40
N ARG A 22 1.12 -3.46 4.28
CA ARG A 22 0.86 -2.86 2.96
C ARG A 22 -0.58 -2.38 2.82
N HIS A 23 -1.53 -3.07 3.44
CA HIS A 23 -2.93 -2.67 3.42
C HIS A 23 -3.14 -1.38 4.22
N GLU A 24 -2.47 -1.19 5.36
CA GLU A 24 -2.61 0.03 6.18
C GLU A 24 -2.29 1.31 5.39
N THR A 25 -1.43 1.24 4.36
CA THR A 25 -1.13 2.41 3.49
C THR A 25 -2.28 2.86 2.59
N ILE A 26 -3.41 2.14 2.54
CA ILE A 26 -4.62 2.62 1.87
C ILE A 26 -5.45 3.55 2.75
N HIS A 27 -5.31 3.41 4.07
CA HIS A 27 -6.01 4.22 5.05
C HIS A 27 -5.18 5.45 5.46
N SER A 28 -3.88 5.41 5.19
CA SER A 28 -2.99 6.57 5.28
C SER A 28 -3.09 7.42 4.00
N GLU A 29 -3.06 8.75 4.16
CA GLU A 29 -2.89 9.69 3.04
C GLU A 29 -1.41 9.82 2.62
N GLU A 30 -0.50 9.11 3.29
CA GLU A 30 0.92 9.11 2.97
C GLU A 30 1.19 8.49 1.60
N LYS A 31 1.80 9.29 0.72
CA LYS A 31 2.29 8.84 -0.59
C LYS A 31 3.78 9.17 -0.70
N PRO A 32 4.65 8.40 -0.04
CA PRO A 32 6.08 8.70 0.04
C PRO A 32 6.81 8.52 -1.30
N PHE A 33 6.18 7.89 -2.29
CA PHE A 33 6.80 7.63 -3.59
C PHE A 33 6.25 8.60 -4.63
N GLN A 34 7.05 9.60 -5.02
CA GLN A 34 6.70 10.57 -6.06
C GLN A 34 7.45 10.29 -7.36
N CYS A 35 6.75 10.38 -8.49
CA CYS A 35 7.37 10.42 -9.80
C CYS A 35 7.99 11.79 -10.04
N PHE A 36 9.29 11.87 -10.30
CA PHE A 36 9.97 13.14 -10.60
C PHE A 36 9.68 13.70 -12.01
N ILE A 37 9.02 12.92 -12.88
CA ILE A 37 8.69 13.32 -14.26
C ILE A 37 7.32 14.02 -14.31
N CYS A 38 6.33 13.49 -13.60
CA CYS A 38 4.94 13.98 -13.66
C CYS A 38 4.33 14.32 -12.29
N ASP A 39 5.14 14.34 -11.22
CA ASP A 39 4.76 14.61 -9.83
C ASP A 39 3.68 13.70 -9.24
N LYS A 40 3.31 12.63 -9.96
CA LYS A 40 2.32 11.67 -9.48
C LYS A 40 2.85 10.92 -8.27
N GLN A 41 2.07 10.93 -7.19
CA GLN A 41 2.41 10.28 -5.94
C GLN A 41 1.72 8.91 -5.80
N PHE A 42 2.42 7.97 -5.18
CA PHE A 42 1.99 6.59 -4.96
C PHE A 42 2.20 6.22 -3.49
N ASN A 43 1.29 5.43 -2.92
CA ASN A 43 1.46 4.85 -1.59
C ASN A 43 2.31 3.56 -1.59
N ARG A 44 2.77 3.12 -2.78
CA ARG A 44 3.50 1.87 -2.97
C ARG A 44 4.64 2.00 -3.98
N ALA A 45 5.82 1.51 -3.58
CA ALA A 45 7.03 1.52 -4.41
C ALA A 45 6.88 0.71 -5.71
N ASP A 46 6.24 -0.46 -5.65
CA ASP A 46 6.07 -1.32 -6.83
C ASP A 46 5.13 -0.70 -7.87
N HIS A 47 4.15 0.10 -7.44
CA HIS A 47 3.28 0.87 -8.32
C HIS A 47 4.05 2.03 -8.98
N CYS A 48 4.86 2.74 -8.20
CA CYS A 48 5.73 3.80 -8.71
C CYS A 48 6.76 3.26 -9.73
N LYS A 49 7.41 2.12 -9.44
CA LYS A 49 8.33 1.45 -10.37
C LYS A 49 7.67 1.04 -11.68
N LYS A 50 6.46 0.45 -11.63
CA LYS A 50 5.69 0.11 -12.83
C LYS A 50 5.25 1.33 -13.62
N HIS A 51 5.10 2.48 -12.96
CA HIS A 51 4.85 3.73 -13.64
C HIS A 51 6.09 4.24 -14.40
N PHE A 52 7.29 4.10 -13.84
CA PHE A 52 8.54 4.45 -14.53
C PHE A 52 8.91 3.52 -15.69
N SER A 53 8.44 2.28 -15.66
CA SER A 53 8.70 1.31 -16.74
C SER A 53 7.74 1.45 -17.93
N ARG A 54 6.87 2.46 -17.93
CA ARG A 54 5.97 2.82 -19.03
C ARG A 54 6.45 4.12 -19.65
#